data_AF-A0A941CTF4-F1
#
_entry.id   AF-A0A941CTF4-F1
#
_cell.length_a   1.000
_cell.length_b   1.000
_cell.length_c   1.000
_cell.angle_alpha   90.00
_cell.angle_beta   90.00
_cell.angle_gamma   90.00
#
_symmetry.space_group_name_H-M   'P 1'
#
loop_
_entity.id
_entity.type
_entity.pdbx_description
1 polymer ?
#
loop_
_entity_poly.entity_id
_entity_poly.type
_entity_poly.pdbx_seq_one_letter_code
_entity_poly.pdbx_strand_id
1 'polypeptide(L)'
;MEKTFNSFEVIGDRVIIKRIDKSLLTYGEIRIPNYLRDFFHFHEMEKHDRWDIRITYHETDYSGVLYLDDYKRLRGKFRWGKDLTRELSNVTSKFIFESYGYELKEENVPLLRLEKIDKLTYSAEVLFPEDIVRDAQEYMLHSDKFIYGIKSRFETDPEIRLKVLKIHGTACGICGFSYESFYGDFGRGFVQIHQIYENEQTLEEYDLEKDFIPICENCHGMIHRYKDSPVTVGELKQMIRIREELRKAEKEESQR
;
A
#
# COMPACT_ATOMS: atom_id res chain seq x y z
N MET A 1 4.83 -25.99 21.59
CA MET A 1 4.11 -25.42 20.42
C MET A 1 4.33 -23.92 20.43
N GLU A 2 5.38 -23.47 19.77
CA GLU A 2 5.67 -22.04 19.59
C GLU A 2 4.63 -21.47 18.62
N LYS A 3 3.71 -20.64 19.14
CA LYS A 3 2.89 -19.77 18.29
C LYS A 3 3.80 -18.65 17.80
N THR A 4 4.34 -18.77 16.61
CA THR A 4 5.12 -17.70 15.95
C THR A 4 4.16 -16.58 15.55
N PHE A 5 3.91 -15.66 16.49
CA PHE A 5 3.09 -14.46 16.31
C PHE A 5 3.85 -13.38 15.53
N ASN A 6 4.05 -13.55 14.22
CA ASN A 6 4.53 -12.42 13.40
C ASN A 6 3.34 -11.69 12.78
N SER A 7 2.60 -10.95 13.62
CA SER A 7 1.56 -10.02 13.18
C SER A 7 2.09 -8.87 12.32
N PHE A 8 3.42 -8.72 12.26
CA PHE A 8 4.11 -7.75 11.44
C PHE A 8 4.99 -8.44 10.41
N GLU A 9 5.17 -7.76 9.29
CA GLU A 9 6.18 -8.01 8.27
C GLU A 9 6.89 -6.68 8.00
N VAL A 10 8.21 -6.71 7.85
CA VAL A 10 9.04 -5.52 7.60
C VAL A 10 9.55 -5.59 6.18
N ILE A 11 9.34 -4.50 5.44
CA ILE A 11 9.69 -4.39 4.03
C ILE A 11 10.62 -3.19 3.88
N GLY A 12 11.91 -3.48 3.73
CA GLY A 12 12.97 -2.47 3.72
C GLY A 12 13.03 -1.68 5.03
N ASP A 13 13.41 -0.42 4.93
CA ASP A 13 13.54 0.53 6.05
C ASP A 13 12.34 1.49 6.17
N ARG A 14 11.44 1.48 5.17
CA ARG A 14 10.32 2.42 5.05
C ARG A 14 8.95 1.81 5.24
N VAL A 15 8.75 0.51 5.01
CA VAL A 15 7.42 -0.08 5.04
C VAL A 15 7.32 -1.17 6.10
N ILE A 16 6.22 -1.16 6.84
CA ILE A 16 5.77 -2.31 7.62
C ILE A 16 4.35 -2.70 7.25
N ILE A 17 4.07 -3.98 7.34
CA ILE A 17 2.73 -4.53 7.17
C ILE A 17 2.28 -5.06 8.52
N LYS A 18 1.13 -4.60 9.02
CA LYS A 18 0.49 -5.10 10.24
C LYS A 18 -0.82 -5.80 9.88
N ARG A 19 -0.97 -7.08 10.23
CA ARG A 19 -2.27 -7.75 10.16
C ARG A 19 -3.28 -7.00 11.03
N ILE A 20 -4.41 -6.57 10.46
CA ILE A 20 -5.45 -5.87 11.22
C ILE A 20 -6.11 -6.87 12.15
N ASP A 21 -6.18 -6.53 13.44
CA ASP A 21 -6.79 -7.36 14.46
C ASP A 21 -7.82 -6.55 15.27
N LYS A 22 -8.64 -7.27 16.05
CA LYS A 22 -9.68 -6.65 16.88
C LYS A 22 -9.13 -5.61 17.84
N SER A 23 -7.92 -5.80 18.38
CA SER A 23 -7.34 -4.86 19.35
C SER A 23 -6.97 -3.54 18.69
N LEU A 24 -6.41 -3.58 17.49
CA LEU A 24 -6.10 -2.41 16.67
C LEU A 24 -7.37 -1.57 16.43
N LEU A 25 -8.46 -2.22 16.00
CA LEU A 25 -9.74 -1.54 15.74
C LEU A 25 -10.45 -1.07 17.02
N THR A 26 -10.27 -1.77 18.15
CA THR A 26 -10.90 -1.39 19.42
C THR A 26 -10.22 -0.19 20.06
N TYR A 27 -8.89 -0.13 20.00
CA TYR A 27 -8.09 0.85 20.75
C TYR A 27 -7.51 1.97 19.88
N GLY A 28 -7.52 1.83 18.55
CA GLY A 28 -6.83 2.77 17.65
C GLY A 28 -5.33 2.81 17.91
N GLU A 29 -4.74 1.68 18.29
CA GLU A 29 -3.32 1.59 18.63
C GLU A 29 -2.67 0.32 18.10
N ILE A 30 -1.39 0.44 17.79
CA ILE A 30 -0.50 -0.68 17.50
C ILE A 30 0.57 -0.71 18.59
N ARG A 31 0.70 -1.87 19.23
CA ARG A 31 1.80 -2.12 20.18
C ARG A 31 3.03 -2.55 19.40
N ILE A 32 4.10 -1.78 19.53
CA ILE A 32 5.32 -1.96 18.75
C ILE A 32 6.23 -3.00 19.43
N PRO A 33 6.55 -4.12 18.75
CA PRO A 33 7.54 -5.07 19.23
C PRO A 33 8.93 -4.46 19.33
N ASN A 34 9.80 -5.04 20.17
CA ASN A 34 11.15 -4.51 20.39
C ASN A 34 12.00 -4.42 19.11
N TYR A 35 11.85 -5.36 18.17
CA TYR A 35 12.62 -5.36 16.93
C TYR A 35 12.20 -4.25 15.95
N LEU A 36 11.03 -3.63 16.14
CA LEU A 36 10.58 -2.48 15.33
C LEU A 36 10.96 -1.13 15.95
N ARG A 37 11.72 -1.12 17.04
CA ARG A 37 12.00 0.13 17.75
C ARG A 37 12.74 1.15 16.90
N ASP A 38 13.69 0.69 16.10
CA ASP A 38 14.52 1.56 15.27
C ASP A 38 13.73 2.14 14.10
N PHE A 39 12.79 1.36 13.54
CA PHE A 39 11.86 1.86 12.51
C PHE A 39 11.11 3.12 12.98
N PHE A 40 10.72 3.16 14.26
CA PHE A 40 10.00 4.27 14.88
C PHE A 40 10.87 5.24 15.69
N HIS A 41 12.21 5.12 15.62
CA HIS A 41 13.15 5.97 16.37
C HIS A 41 12.91 6.00 17.90
N PHE A 42 12.40 4.90 18.49
CA PHE A 42 12.16 4.87 19.94
C PHE A 42 13.44 4.95 20.79
N HIS A 43 14.63 4.77 20.20
CA HIS A 43 15.91 4.96 20.89
C HIS A 43 16.25 6.44 21.10
N GLU A 44 15.63 7.35 20.37
CA GLU A 44 15.77 8.82 20.51
C GLU A 44 14.74 9.41 21.48
N MET A 45 13.80 8.61 21.99
CA MET A 45 12.74 9.03 22.90
C MET A 45 13.13 8.77 24.35
N GLU A 46 12.87 9.73 25.22
CA GLU A 46 12.93 9.55 26.66
C GLU A 46 11.69 8.79 27.18
N LYS A 47 11.76 8.35 28.44
CA LYS A 47 10.66 7.66 29.09
C LYS A 47 9.45 8.60 29.21
N HIS A 48 8.28 8.13 28.77
CA HIS A 48 7.03 8.90 28.71
C HIS A 48 7.00 9.99 27.63
N ASP A 49 8.00 10.01 26.75
CA ASP A 49 7.95 10.91 25.60
C ASP A 49 6.76 10.59 24.71
N ARG A 50 6.28 11.67 24.12
CA ARG A 50 5.17 11.70 23.21
C ARG A 50 5.56 12.52 22.01
N TRP A 51 5.60 11.90 20.84
CA TRP A 51 5.78 12.61 19.58
C TRP A 51 4.47 12.58 18.81
N ASP A 52 3.95 13.75 18.48
CA ASP A 52 2.80 13.85 17.61
C ASP A 52 3.23 13.51 16.18
N ILE A 53 2.41 12.69 15.52
CA ILE A 53 2.65 12.20 14.17
C ILE A 53 1.47 12.53 13.27
N ARG A 54 1.73 12.60 11.98
CA ARG A 54 0.72 12.72 10.93
C ARG A 54 0.60 11.40 10.19
N ILE A 55 -0.63 10.95 9.96
CA ILE A 55 -0.93 9.72 9.23
C ILE A 55 -1.87 10.08 8.08
N THR A 56 -1.42 9.93 6.85
CA THR A 56 -2.26 10.15 5.67
C THR A 56 -2.95 8.84 5.28
N TYR A 57 -4.27 8.85 5.12
CA TYR A 57 -5.08 7.71 4.66
C TYR A 57 -6.16 8.21 3.69
N HIS A 58 -6.22 7.67 2.48
CA HIS A 58 -7.06 8.17 1.36
C HIS A 58 -7.06 9.70 1.23
N GLU A 59 -5.87 10.28 1.08
CA GLU A 59 -5.66 11.74 0.90
C GLU A 59 -6.08 12.61 2.09
N THR A 60 -6.54 12.01 3.19
CA THR A 60 -6.93 12.70 4.41
C THR A 60 -5.86 12.53 5.49
N ASP A 61 -5.48 13.62 6.12
CA ASP A 61 -4.51 13.61 7.22
C ASP A 61 -5.19 13.40 8.58
N TYR A 62 -4.67 12.45 9.34
CA TYR A 62 -5.10 12.13 10.69
C TYR A 62 -3.96 12.41 11.67
N SER A 63 -4.32 12.92 12.85
CA SER A 63 -3.38 13.09 13.95
C SER A 63 -3.19 11.77 14.70
N GLY A 64 -1.95 11.48 15.03
CA GLY A 64 -1.56 10.33 15.83
C GLY A 64 -0.42 10.66 16.80
N VAL A 65 0.03 9.64 17.51
CA VAL A 65 1.05 9.77 18.55
C VAL A 65 1.93 8.52 18.56
N LEU A 66 3.24 8.74 18.55
CA LEU A 66 4.21 7.77 19.06
C LEU A 66 4.43 8.01 20.54
N TYR A 67 4.29 6.95 21.34
CA TYR A 67 4.43 7.04 22.79
C TYR A 67 5.22 5.86 23.33
N LEU A 68 6.16 6.13 24.24
CA LEU A 68 6.95 5.11 24.90
C LEU A 68 6.44 4.85 26.32
N ASP A 69 5.73 3.72 26.49
CA ASP A 69 5.13 3.36 27.78
C ASP A 69 6.12 2.71 28.76
N ASP A 70 5.80 2.76 30.05
CA ASP A 70 6.51 2.02 31.10
C ASP A 70 5.61 1.05 31.84
N TYR A 71 5.81 -0.24 31.59
CA TYR A 71 5.49 -1.28 32.55
C TYR A 71 6.55 -2.39 32.42
N LYS A 72 7.69 -2.24 33.12
CA LYS A 72 8.78 -3.23 33.26
C LYS A 72 9.55 -3.59 31.98
N ARG A 73 9.02 -3.26 30.80
CA ARG A 73 9.68 -3.31 29.48
C ARG A 73 9.16 -2.09 28.71
N LEU A 74 10.04 -1.17 28.32
CA LEU A 74 9.65 -0.02 27.48
C LEU A 74 8.90 -0.57 26.25
N ARG A 75 7.66 -0.14 26.02
CA ARG A 75 6.90 -0.59 24.84
C ARG A 75 6.42 0.62 24.07
N GLY A 76 6.90 0.72 22.84
CA GLY A 76 6.42 1.73 21.90
C GLY A 76 4.97 1.47 21.53
N LYS A 77 4.21 2.54 21.39
CA LYS A 77 2.84 2.53 20.89
C LYS A 77 2.73 3.52 19.75
N PHE A 78 2.10 3.09 18.67
CA PHE A 78 1.67 3.94 17.56
C PHE A 78 0.15 4.06 17.67
N ARG A 79 -0.35 5.25 18.00
CA ARG A 79 -1.78 5.49 18.27
C ARG A 79 -2.32 6.56 17.33
N TRP A 80 -3.61 6.47 17.00
CA TRP A 80 -4.33 7.49 16.24
C TRP A 80 -5.69 7.85 16.86
N GLY A 81 -6.29 8.92 16.35
CA GLY A 81 -7.60 9.40 16.78
C GLY A 81 -8.77 8.51 16.34
N LYS A 82 -9.93 8.70 16.96
CA LYS A 82 -11.14 7.91 16.70
C LYS A 82 -11.62 7.95 15.25
N ASP A 83 -11.34 9.04 14.52
CA ASP A 83 -11.76 9.18 13.13
C ASP A 83 -11.07 8.14 12.23
N LEU A 84 -9.74 8.02 12.30
CA LEU A 84 -9.03 6.97 11.54
C LEU A 84 -9.44 5.57 12.02
N THR A 85 -9.69 5.37 13.33
CA THR A 85 -10.22 4.10 13.83
C THR A 85 -11.58 3.78 13.21
N ARG A 86 -12.46 4.76 13.05
CA ARG A 86 -13.78 4.60 12.42
C ARG A 86 -13.62 4.25 10.95
N GLU A 87 -12.77 4.95 10.20
CA GLU A 87 -12.54 4.64 8.79
C GLU A 87 -12.00 3.22 8.58
N LEU A 88 -10.96 2.84 9.33
CA LEU A 88 -10.42 1.48 9.30
C LEU A 88 -11.48 0.44 9.69
N SER A 89 -12.32 0.74 10.68
CA SER A 89 -13.41 -0.15 11.09
C SER A 89 -14.47 -0.26 10.00
N ASN A 90 -14.84 0.82 9.32
CA ASN A 90 -15.84 0.80 8.25
C ASN A 90 -15.42 -0.14 7.11
N VAL A 91 -14.15 -0.09 6.70
CA VAL A 91 -13.64 -0.89 5.58
C VAL A 91 -13.30 -2.33 5.96
N THR A 92 -12.90 -2.59 7.21
CA THR A 92 -12.44 -3.93 7.66
C THR A 92 -13.43 -4.69 8.53
N SER A 93 -14.46 -4.04 9.10
CA SER A 93 -15.35 -4.68 10.08
C SER A 93 -16.11 -5.87 9.52
N LYS A 94 -16.50 -5.84 8.24
CA LYS A 94 -17.11 -6.99 7.56
C LYS A 94 -16.20 -8.22 7.65
N PHE A 95 -14.91 -8.03 7.39
CA PHE A 95 -13.91 -9.08 7.50
C PHE A 95 -13.69 -9.48 8.97
N ILE A 96 -13.57 -8.54 9.91
CA ILE A 96 -13.18 -8.88 11.29
C ILE A 96 -14.36 -9.35 12.18
N PHE A 97 -15.60 -8.94 11.89
CA PHE A 97 -16.78 -9.21 12.72
C PHE A 97 -17.84 -10.08 12.06
N GLU A 98 -18.03 -10.08 10.72
CA GLU A 98 -18.99 -10.99 10.05
C GLU A 98 -18.45 -12.42 9.93
N SER A 99 -17.15 -12.63 10.12
CA SER A 99 -16.51 -13.94 10.26
C SER A 99 -16.88 -14.69 11.55
N TYR A 100 -17.78 -14.16 12.39
CA TYR A 100 -18.31 -14.86 13.57
C TYR A 100 -19.04 -16.19 13.26
N GLY A 101 -19.20 -16.57 11.98
CA GLY A 101 -19.69 -17.88 11.55
C GLY A 101 -18.80 -18.64 10.55
N TYR A 102 -17.72 -18.04 10.04
CA TYR A 102 -16.79 -18.66 9.10
C TYR A 102 -15.34 -18.37 9.54
N GLU A 103 -14.53 -19.42 9.70
CA GLU A 103 -13.10 -19.26 10.00
C GLU A 103 -12.41 -18.53 8.84
N LEU A 104 -12.03 -17.26 9.05
CA LEU A 104 -11.10 -16.59 8.15
C LEU A 104 -9.77 -17.31 8.17
N LYS A 105 -9.33 -17.73 6.99
CA LYS A 105 -7.95 -18.16 6.82
C LYS A 105 -7.02 -17.00 7.13
N GLU A 106 -5.91 -17.29 7.81
CA GLU A 106 -4.94 -16.27 8.21
C GLU A 106 -4.41 -15.46 7.01
N GLU A 107 -4.35 -16.09 5.83
CA GLU A 107 -3.95 -15.48 4.56
C GLU A 107 -4.89 -14.36 4.06
N ASN A 108 -6.16 -14.35 4.49
CA ASN A 108 -7.17 -13.39 4.02
C ASN A 108 -7.34 -12.18 4.96
N VAL A 109 -6.62 -12.15 6.09
CA VAL A 109 -6.75 -11.05 7.06
C VAL A 109 -6.31 -9.74 6.41
N PRO A 110 -7.14 -8.67 6.47
CA PRO A 110 -6.75 -7.36 5.97
C PRO A 110 -5.43 -6.87 6.57
N LEU A 111 -4.61 -6.23 5.75
CA LEU A 111 -3.26 -5.82 6.10
C LEU A 111 -3.19 -4.30 6.12
N LEU A 112 -2.77 -3.71 7.23
CA LEU A 112 -2.43 -2.30 7.31
C LEU A 112 -0.99 -2.11 6.83
N ARG A 113 -0.81 -1.56 5.64
CA ARG A 113 0.47 -1.08 5.13
C ARG A 113 0.74 0.29 5.73
N LEU A 114 1.84 0.43 6.47
CA LEU A 114 2.34 1.70 6.99
C LEU A 114 3.67 2.01 6.33
N GLU A 115 3.69 3.06 5.54
CA GLU A 115 4.89 3.62 4.94
C GLU A 115 5.35 4.85 5.72
N LYS A 116 6.60 4.83 6.14
CA LYS A 116 7.27 5.94 6.80
C LYS A 116 7.75 6.93 5.75
N ILE A 117 7.13 8.11 5.72
CA ILE A 117 7.53 9.20 4.82
C ILE A 117 8.76 9.89 5.38
N ASP A 118 8.68 10.27 6.66
CA ASP A 118 9.77 10.83 7.47
C ASP A 118 9.65 10.36 8.92
N LYS A 119 10.37 11.00 9.85
CA LYS A 119 10.38 10.63 11.29
C LYS A 119 9.00 10.70 11.96
N LEU A 120 8.15 11.65 11.57
CA LEU A 120 6.87 11.95 12.20
C LEU A 120 5.67 11.86 11.24
N THR A 121 5.91 11.55 9.96
CA THR A 121 4.87 11.44 8.94
C THR A 121 4.82 10.02 8.37
N TYR A 122 3.61 9.46 8.33
CA TYR A 122 3.32 8.13 7.81
C TYR A 122 2.20 8.18 6.77
N SER A 123 2.28 7.32 5.76
CA SER A 123 1.16 7.00 4.87
C SER A 123 0.62 5.63 5.27
N ALA A 124 -0.70 5.51 5.35
CA ALA A 124 -1.40 4.28 5.68
C ALA A 124 -2.27 3.84 4.50
N GLU A 125 -2.36 2.53 4.31
CA GLU A 125 -3.22 1.91 3.32
C GLU A 125 -3.68 0.54 3.83
N VAL A 126 -4.89 0.11 3.46
CA VAL A 126 -5.40 -1.21 3.80
C VAL A 126 -5.37 -2.08 2.55
N LEU A 127 -4.60 -3.17 2.61
CA LEU A 127 -4.58 -4.19 1.57
C LEU A 127 -5.51 -5.33 1.97
N PHE A 128 -6.29 -5.81 1.02
CA PHE A 128 -7.19 -6.94 1.18
C PHE A 128 -6.67 -8.11 0.35
N PRO A 129 -5.94 -9.08 0.94
CA PRO A 129 -5.32 -10.16 0.18
C PRO A 129 -6.33 -10.94 -0.67
N GLU A 130 -7.53 -11.18 -0.15
CA GLU A 130 -8.59 -11.88 -0.88
C GLU A 130 -9.05 -11.13 -2.13
N ASP A 131 -9.28 -9.81 -2.03
CA ASP A 131 -9.65 -9.00 -3.19
C ASP A 131 -8.52 -8.92 -4.22
N ILE A 132 -7.27 -8.76 -3.76
CA ILE A 132 -6.09 -8.71 -4.63
C ILE A 132 -5.91 -10.04 -5.40
N VAL A 133 -6.10 -11.16 -4.73
CA VAL A 133 -6.00 -12.50 -5.33
C VAL A 133 -7.15 -12.76 -6.30
N ARG A 134 -8.38 -12.39 -5.91
CA ARG A 134 -9.56 -12.51 -6.79
C ARG A 134 -9.36 -11.71 -8.07
N ASP A 135 -8.97 -10.44 -7.95
CA ASP A 135 -8.71 -9.58 -9.10
C ASP A 135 -7.67 -10.22 -10.02
N ALA A 136 -6.51 -10.64 -9.49
CA ALA A 136 -5.47 -11.28 -10.28
C ALA A 136 -5.99 -12.50 -11.08
N GLN A 137 -6.81 -13.34 -10.45
CA GLN A 137 -7.42 -14.51 -11.09
C GLN A 137 -8.43 -14.11 -12.17
N GLU A 138 -9.29 -13.12 -11.93
CA GLU A 138 -10.25 -12.62 -12.92
C GLU A 138 -9.54 -11.98 -14.11
N TYR A 139 -8.46 -11.24 -13.87
CA TYR A 139 -7.59 -10.70 -14.91
C TYR A 139 -7.01 -11.78 -15.82
N MET A 140 -6.55 -12.91 -15.26
CA MET A 140 -6.06 -14.05 -16.04
C MET A 140 -7.14 -14.65 -16.95
N LEU A 141 -8.39 -14.70 -16.49
CA LEU A 141 -9.53 -15.26 -17.24
C LEU A 141 -9.98 -14.39 -18.41
N HIS A 142 -9.82 -13.07 -18.31
CA HIS A 142 -10.20 -12.11 -19.36
C HIS A 142 -9.03 -11.63 -20.21
N SER A 143 -7.93 -12.37 -20.17
CA SER A 143 -6.67 -12.01 -20.79
C SER A 143 -6.72 -12.00 -22.33
N ASP A 144 -7.80 -12.48 -22.93
CA ASP A 144 -8.15 -12.42 -24.36
C ASP A 144 -8.75 -11.07 -24.80
N LYS A 145 -9.23 -10.26 -23.86
CA LYS A 145 -9.91 -8.97 -24.12
C LYS A 145 -8.96 -7.77 -24.15
N PHE A 146 -7.66 -7.96 -23.88
CA PHE A 146 -6.70 -6.85 -23.78
C PHE A 146 -6.02 -6.54 -25.11
N ILE A 147 -6.07 -5.26 -25.50
CA ILE A 147 -5.58 -4.75 -26.78
C ILE A 147 -4.03 -4.77 -26.87
N TYR A 148 -3.32 -4.70 -25.74
CA TYR A 148 -1.88 -4.42 -25.73
C TYR A 148 -0.95 -5.61 -25.41
N GLY A 149 -1.50 -6.78 -25.06
CA GLY A 149 -0.93 -8.07 -25.43
C GLY A 149 0.51 -8.41 -25.04
N ILE A 150 1.07 -7.90 -23.94
CA ILE A 150 2.25 -8.50 -23.31
C ILE A 150 1.80 -9.01 -21.95
N LYS A 151 1.96 -10.32 -21.75
CA LYS A 151 1.64 -11.03 -20.50
C LYS A 151 2.96 -11.52 -19.95
N SER A 152 3.59 -10.74 -19.08
CA SER A 152 4.58 -11.36 -18.20
C SER A 152 3.81 -12.29 -17.26
N ARG A 153 4.25 -13.55 -17.15
CA ARG A 153 3.69 -14.54 -16.21
C ARG A 153 3.59 -13.98 -14.78
N PHE A 154 4.43 -12.99 -14.47
CA PHE A 154 4.59 -12.42 -13.14
C PHE A 154 3.62 -11.28 -12.83
N GLU A 155 3.15 -10.53 -13.84
CA GLU A 155 2.20 -9.42 -13.66
C GLU A 155 0.80 -9.90 -13.23
N THR A 156 0.48 -11.14 -13.60
CA THR A 156 -0.81 -11.79 -13.30
C THR A 156 -0.74 -12.78 -12.14
N ASP A 157 0.44 -13.03 -11.57
CA ASP A 157 0.59 -13.96 -10.45
C ASP A 157 0.06 -13.32 -9.15
N PRO A 158 -0.95 -13.93 -8.48
CA PRO A 158 -1.55 -13.36 -7.29
C PRO A 158 -0.56 -13.13 -6.13
N GLU A 159 0.44 -14.00 -5.97
CA GLU A 159 1.44 -13.87 -4.90
C GLU A 159 2.41 -12.74 -5.18
N ILE A 160 2.88 -12.63 -6.42
CA ILE A 160 3.78 -11.53 -6.83
C ILE A 160 3.04 -10.22 -6.70
N ARG A 161 1.80 -10.16 -7.18
CA ARG A 161 0.94 -8.99 -7.06
C ARG A 161 0.82 -8.54 -5.61
N LEU A 162 0.49 -9.44 -4.69
CA LEU A 162 0.37 -9.09 -3.28
C LEU A 162 1.70 -8.57 -2.71
N LYS A 163 2.84 -9.19 -3.06
CA LYS A 163 4.17 -8.74 -2.62
C LYS A 163 4.51 -7.34 -3.16
N VAL A 164 4.27 -7.09 -4.44
CA VAL A 164 4.50 -5.78 -5.07
C VAL A 164 3.61 -4.72 -4.44
N LEU A 165 2.32 -5.01 -4.19
CA LEU A 165 1.41 -4.05 -3.54
C LEU A 165 1.75 -3.82 -2.06
N LYS A 166 2.31 -4.79 -1.35
CA LYS A 166 2.86 -4.55 0.00
C LYS A 166 4.03 -3.56 -0.04
N ILE A 167 4.90 -3.66 -1.04
CA ILE A 167 6.05 -2.76 -1.21
C ILE A 167 5.58 -1.37 -1.62
N HIS A 168 4.81 -1.27 -2.71
CA HIS A 168 4.53 -0.01 -3.41
C HIS A 168 3.19 0.65 -3.05
N GLY A 169 2.26 -0.10 -2.44
CA GLY A 169 0.87 0.32 -2.28
C GLY A 169 0.04 0.13 -3.56
N THR A 170 -1.19 0.65 -3.59
CA THR A 170 -2.12 0.47 -4.74
C THR A 170 -2.22 1.67 -5.67
N ALA A 171 -1.69 2.83 -5.27
CA ALA A 171 -1.69 4.01 -6.12
C ALA A 171 -0.82 3.79 -7.36
N CYS A 172 -1.24 4.34 -8.50
CA CYS A 172 -0.44 4.29 -9.72
C CYS A 172 0.89 5.01 -9.50
N GLY A 173 1.99 4.27 -9.59
CA GLY A 173 3.33 4.80 -9.42
C GLY A 173 3.75 5.81 -10.49
N ILE A 174 2.93 6.05 -11.53
CA ILE A 174 3.15 7.03 -12.61
C ILE A 174 2.34 8.31 -12.40
N CYS A 175 1.02 8.21 -12.27
CA CYS A 175 0.13 9.38 -12.19
C CYS A 175 -0.52 9.59 -10.82
N GLY A 176 -0.25 8.71 -9.84
CA GLY A 176 -0.83 8.78 -8.50
C GLY A 176 -2.29 8.32 -8.39
N PHE A 177 -2.96 7.97 -9.49
CA PHE A 177 -4.37 7.54 -9.46
C PHE A 177 -4.57 6.29 -8.60
N SER A 178 -5.55 6.34 -7.69
CA SER A 178 -5.99 5.21 -6.86
C SER A 178 -7.42 4.85 -7.22
N TYR A 179 -7.64 3.61 -7.64
CA TYR A 179 -8.99 3.12 -7.96
C TYR A 179 -9.88 3.08 -6.73
N GLU A 180 -9.37 2.66 -5.57
CA GLU A 180 -10.14 2.65 -4.33
C GLU A 180 -10.52 4.07 -3.88
N SER A 181 -9.60 5.04 -4.01
CA SER A 181 -9.90 6.42 -3.63
C SER A 181 -10.94 7.08 -4.57
N PHE A 182 -10.99 6.67 -5.84
CA PHE A 182 -11.93 7.22 -6.82
C PHE A 182 -13.28 6.47 -6.86
N TYR A 183 -13.26 5.12 -6.83
CA TYR A 183 -14.43 4.24 -6.99
C TYR A 183 -14.91 3.61 -5.68
N GLY A 184 -14.25 3.86 -4.55
CA GLY A 184 -14.53 3.20 -3.28
C GLY A 184 -14.23 1.70 -3.33
N ASP A 185 -15.02 0.92 -2.58
CA ASP A 185 -14.89 -0.54 -2.47
C ASP A 185 -14.85 -1.26 -3.82
N PHE A 186 -15.48 -0.71 -4.87
CA PHE A 186 -15.47 -1.31 -6.21
C PHE A 186 -14.09 -1.26 -6.89
N GLY A 187 -13.25 -0.29 -6.53
CA GLY A 187 -11.88 -0.16 -7.04
C GLY A 187 -10.82 -0.83 -6.16
N ARG A 188 -11.22 -1.50 -5.09
CA ARG A 188 -10.32 -2.10 -4.11
C ARG A 188 -9.50 -3.22 -4.72
N GLY A 189 -8.19 -3.18 -4.51
CA GLY A 189 -7.27 -4.18 -5.04
C GLY A 189 -7.09 -4.13 -6.56
N PHE A 190 -7.78 -3.22 -7.28
CA PHE A 190 -7.71 -3.07 -8.73
C PHE A 190 -6.59 -2.10 -9.13
N VAL A 191 -5.57 -2.60 -9.81
CA VAL A 191 -4.41 -1.85 -10.35
C VAL A 191 -3.57 -2.80 -11.20
N GLN A 192 -2.89 -2.37 -12.26
CA GLN A 192 -1.99 -3.27 -12.99
C GLN A 192 -0.64 -3.36 -12.30
N ILE A 193 -0.04 -4.54 -12.25
CA ILE A 193 1.38 -4.67 -11.94
C ILE A 193 2.11 -4.67 -13.28
N HIS A 194 3.05 -3.76 -13.44
CA HIS A 194 3.86 -3.65 -14.63
C HIS A 194 5.31 -3.98 -14.30
N GLN A 195 5.91 -4.86 -15.09
CA GLN A 195 7.33 -5.15 -15.05
C GLN A 195 8.08 -4.09 -15.87
N ILE A 196 8.95 -3.32 -15.22
CA ILE A 196 9.63 -2.16 -15.83
C ILE A 196 10.63 -2.59 -16.91
N TYR A 197 11.30 -3.73 -16.70
CA TYR A 197 12.30 -4.26 -17.62
C TYR A 197 11.97 -5.70 -17.99
N GLU A 198 11.69 -5.95 -19.27
CA GLU A 198 11.44 -7.27 -19.84
C GLU A 198 12.77 -8.01 -20.04
N ASN A 199 13.35 -8.50 -18.95
CA ASN A 199 14.54 -9.35 -18.97
C ASN A 199 14.08 -10.81 -18.98
N GLU A 200 14.81 -11.71 -19.65
CA GLU A 200 14.61 -13.16 -19.48
C GLU A 200 15.22 -13.63 -18.15
N GLN A 201 14.62 -13.24 -17.03
CA GLN A 201 15.03 -13.63 -15.68
C GLN A 201 14.01 -14.57 -15.02
N THR A 202 14.50 -15.41 -14.12
CA THR A 202 13.67 -16.25 -13.25
C THR A 202 13.09 -15.42 -12.10
N LEU A 203 11.96 -15.86 -11.51
CA LEU A 203 11.27 -15.09 -10.46
C LEU A 203 12.18 -14.73 -9.27
N GLU A 204 13.11 -15.62 -8.94
CA GLU A 204 14.03 -15.51 -7.81
C GLU A 204 15.12 -14.44 -8.03
N GLU A 205 15.30 -13.98 -9.26
CA GLU A 205 16.30 -12.98 -9.65
C GLU A 205 15.74 -11.55 -9.69
N TYR A 206 14.42 -11.39 -9.67
CA TYR A 206 13.80 -10.06 -9.68
C TYR A 206 13.82 -9.39 -8.31
N ASP A 207 14.13 -8.11 -8.33
CA ASP A 207 13.92 -7.20 -7.22
C ASP A 207 12.51 -6.61 -7.34
N LEU A 208 11.56 -7.13 -6.55
CA LEU A 208 10.15 -6.68 -6.58
C LEU A 208 9.97 -5.18 -6.29
N GLU A 209 10.94 -4.54 -5.65
CA GLU A 209 10.93 -3.10 -5.42
C GLU A 209 11.37 -2.32 -6.67
N LYS A 210 12.32 -2.83 -7.45
CA LYS A 210 12.91 -2.09 -8.58
C LYS A 210 12.35 -2.50 -9.94
N ASP A 211 11.98 -3.76 -10.09
CA ASP A 211 11.62 -4.34 -11.39
C ASP A 211 10.11 -4.31 -11.64
N PHE A 212 9.31 -4.01 -10.63
CA PHE A 212 7.85 -3.96 -10.72
C PHE A 212 7.27 -2.67 -10.16
N ILE A 213 6.17 -2.21 -10.76
CA ILE A 213 5.47 -0.99 -10.34
C ILE A 213 3.95 -1.16 -10.52
N PRO A 214 3.13 -0.78 -9.53
CA PRO A 214 1.69 -0.70 -9.72
C PRO A 214 1.33 0.51 -10.60
N ILE A 215 0.53 0.32 -11.66
CA ILE A 215 0.08 1.40 -12.54
C ILE A 215 -1.40 1.25 -12.93
N CYS A 216 -2.08 2.36 -13.27
CA CYS A 216 -3.47 2.28 -13.72
C CYS A 216 -3.57 1.81 -15.18
N GLU A 217 -4.76 1.32 -15.57
CA GLU A 217 -5.06 0.85 -16.93
C GLU A 217 -4.70 1.89 -18.01
N ASN A 218 -4.94 3.17 -17.74
CA ASN A 218 -4.62 4.24 -18.68
C ASN A 218 -3.11 4.39 -18.88
N CYS A 219 -2.32 4.35 -17.80
CA CYS A 219 -0.86 4.44 -17.90
C CYS A 219 -0.28 3.18 -18.55
N HIS A 220 -0.78 2.00 -18.17
CA HIS A 220 -0.38 0.73 -18.77
C HIS A 220 -0.65 0.72 -20.29
N GLY A 221 -1.85 1.14 -20.71
CA GLY A 221 -2.19 1.27 -22.12
C GLY A 221 -1.32 2.29 -22.86
N MET A 222 -0.84 3.36 -22.20
CA MET A 222 0.06 4.32 -22.83
C MET A 222 1.49 3.80 -22.99
N ILE A 223 2.01 3.03 -22.03
CA ILE A 223 3.33 2.38 -22.12
C ILE A 223 3.36 1.44 -23.33
N HIS A 224 2.34 0.60 -23.49
CA HIS A 224 2.27 -0.39 -24.55
C HIS A 224 1.57 0.08 -25.83
N ARG A 225 1.26 1.38 -25.94
CA ARG A 225 0.53 1.94 -27.10
C ARG A 225 1.23 1.69 -28.43
N TYR A 226 2.56 1.77 -28.44
CA TYR A 226 3.41 1.58 -29.63
C TYR A 226 4.36 0.42 -29.38
N LYS A 227 4.01 -0.79 -29.85
CA LYS A 227 4.75 -2.02 -29.58
C LYS A 227 6.23 -1.97 -29.98
N ASP A 228 6.54 -1.29 -31.09
CA ASP A 228 7.92 -1.19 -31.60
C ASP A 228 8.75 -0.09 -30.93
N SER A 229 8.13 0.70 -30.04
CA SER A 229 8.77 1.81 -29.33
C SER A 229 7.99 2.13 -28.05
N PRO A 230 7.96 1.22 -27.07
CA PRO A 230 7.23 1.44 -25.82
C PRO A 230 7.81 2.65 -25.09
N VAL A 231 6.93 3.45 -24.50
CA VAL A 231 7.33 4.58 -23.66
C VAL A 231 7.71 4.02 -22.29
N THR A 232 8.88 4.38 -21.79
CA THR A 232 9.32 3.93 -20.47
C THR A 232 8.48 4.58 -19.35
N VAL A 233 8.44 3.92 -18.18
CA VAL A 233 7.83 4.48 -16.97
C VAL A 233 8.34 5.89 -16.66
N GLY A 234 9.66 6.13 -16.82
CA GLY A 234 10.29 7.42 -16.57
C GLY A 234 9.84 8.50 -17.55
N GLU A 235 9.80 8.19 -18.85
CA GLU A 235 9.35 9.12 -19.89
C GLU A 235 7.87 9.49 -19.69
N LEU A 236 7.00 8.51 -19.42
CA LEU A 236 5.57 8.79 -19.22
C LEU A 236 5.34 9.67 -17.98
N LYS A 237 6.07 9.44 -16.88
CA LYS A 237 6.05 10.32 -15.70
C LYS A 237 6.42 11.76 -16.06
N GLN A 238 7.50 11.95 -16.82
CA GLN A 238 7.94 13.28 -17.25
C GLN A 238 6.90 13.97 -18.14
N MET A 239 6.31 13.24 -19.09
CA MET A 239 5.26 13.77 -19.96
C MET A 239 4.04 14.26 -19.16
N ILE A 240 3.58 13.48 -18.18
CA ILE A 240 2.44 13.87 -17.32
C ILE A 240 2.80 15.10 -16.50
N ARG A 241 3.97 15.11 -15.85
CA ARG A 241 4.43 16.24 -15.04
C ARG A 241 4.48 17.55 -15.84
N ILE A 242 5.09 17.52 -17.04
CA ILE A 242 5.18 18.70 -17.91
C ILE A 242 3.77 19.19 -18.27
N ARG A 243 2.81 18.29 -18.55
CA ARG A 243 1.43 18.69 -18.86
C ARG A 243 0.68 19.26 -17.67
N GLU A 244 0.94 18.79 -16.46
CA GLU A 244 0.35 19.38 -15.25
C GLU A 244 0.90 20.78 -14.97
N GLU A 245 2.21 20.98 -15.14
CA GLU A 245 2.86 22.29 -14.97
C GLU A 245 2.30 23.31 -15.99
N LEU A 246 2.14 22.91 -17.26
CA LEU A 246 1.53 23.77 -18.28
C LEU A 246 0.07 24.12 -17.96
N ARG A 247 -0.75 23.13 -17.55
CA ARG A 247 -2.15 23.38 -17.16
C ARG A 247 -2.28 24.31 -15.96
N LYS A 248 -1.32 24.27 -15.02
CA LYS A 248 -1.28 25.20 -13.87
C LYS A 248 -0.96 26.61 -14.35
N ALA A 249 0.05 26.79 -15.20
CA ALA A 249 0.40 28.09 -15.77
C ALA A 249 -0.76 28.72 -16.55
N GLU A 250 -1.43 27.94 -17.42
CA GLU A 250 -2.60 28.40 -18.19
C GLU A 250 -3.76 28.88 -17.29
N LYS A 251 -3.99 28.18 -16.17
CA LYS A 251 -5.02 28.59 -15.18
C LYS A 251 -4.64 29.87 -14.45
N GLU A 252 -3.37 30.03 -14.08
CA GLU A 252 -2.87 31.24 -13.40
C GLU A 252 -2.93 32.47 -14.31
N GLU A 253 -2.63 32.30 -15.60
CA GLU A 253 -2.77 33.37 -16.60
C GLU A 253 -4.24 33.74 -16.84
N SER A 254 -5.14 32.76 -16.87
CA SER A 254 -6.58 32.98 -17.07
C SER A 254 -7.28 33.65 -15.88
N GLN A 255 -6.62 33.71 -14.72
CA GLN A 255 -7.13 34.31 -13.49
C GLN A 255 -6.57 35.72 -13.21
N ARG A 256 -5.70 36.23 -14.08
CA ARG A 256 -5.15 37.60 -14.05
C ARG A 256 -5.92 38.53 -14.99
#